data_AF-A0A261QM58-F1
#
_entry.id   AF-A0A261QM58-F1
#
_cell.length_a   1.000
_cell.length_b   1.000
_cell.length_c   1.000
_cell.angle_alpha   90.00
_cell.angle_beta   90.00
_cell.angle_gamma   90.00
#
_symmetry.space_group_name_H-M   'P 1'
#
loop_
_entity.id
_entity.type
_entity.pdbx_description
1 polymer ?
#
loop_
_entity_poly.entity_id
_entity_poly.type
_entity_poly.pdbx_seq_one_letter_code
_entity_poly.pdbx_strand_id
1 'polypeptide(L)' 'MFGTVSYFVNYFKTSIMNNYILVQSESLESIGDQLRNEIKQQHVAPAEQETLLMNLEKAYKLIKEDIFGSEEEI' A
#
# COMPACT_ATOMS: atom_id res chain seq x y z
N MET A 1 -4.78 13.07 -3.68
CA MET A 1 -3.91 13.78 -2.72
C MET A 1 -2.88 12.79 -2.21
N PHE A 2 -1.59 13.16 -2.23
CA PHE A 2 -0.51 12.30 -1.75
C PHE A 2 -0.77 11.84 -0.31
N GLY A 3 -0.40 10.60 0.02
CA GLY A 3 -0.46 10.09 1.39
C GLY A 3 -1.85 9.71 1.93
N THR A 4 -2.90 9.88 1.11
CA THR A 4 -4.26 9.43 1.47
C THR A 4 -4.44 7.94 1.24
N VAL A 5 -5.44 7.32 1.88
CA VAL A 5 -5.78 5.90 1.65
C VAL A 5 -6.01 5.63 0.16
N SER A 6 -6.77 6.49 -0.54
CA SER A 6 -7.05 6.32 -1.97
C SER A 6 -5.80 6.43 -2.85
N TYR A 7 -4.84 7.27 -2.47
CA TYR A 7 -3.54 7.33 -3.14
C TYR A 7 -2.80 6.00 -3.04
N PHE A 8 -2.68 5.42 -1.84
CA PHE A 8 -1.99 4.14 -1.65
C PHE A 8 -2.74 2.97 -2.30
N VAL A 9 -4.07 2.94 -2.23
CA VAL A 9 -4.90 1.95 -2.96
C VAL A 9 -4.61 1.99 -4.45
N ASN A 10 -4.60 3.19 -5.05
CA ASN A 10 -4.30 3.33 -6.48
C ASN A 10 -2.86 2.92 -6.80
N TYR A 11 -1.90 3.22 -5.92
CA TYR A 11 -0.52 2.78 -6.08
C TYR A 11 -0.42 1.25 -6.13
N PHE A 12 -0.99 0.56 -5.13
CA PHE A 12 -1.03 -0.90 -5.10
C PHE A 12 -1.66 -1.49 -6.37
N LYS A 13 -2.83 -0.98 -6.78
CA LYS A 13 -3.51 -1.45 -8.00
C LYS A 13 -2.64 -1.29 -9.24
N THR A 14 -1.96 -0.16 -9.37
CA THR A 14 -1.06 0.12 -10.49
C THR A 14 0.17 -0.81 -10.47
N SER A 15 0.79 -1.01 -9.31
CA SER A 15 1.93 -1.93 -9.17
C SER A 15 1.54 -3.37 -9.48
N ILE A 16 0.38 -3.83 -9.01
CA ILE A 16 -0.15 -5.17 -9.33
C ILE A 16 -0.39 -5.32 -10.84
N MET A 17 -1.02 -4.33 -11.49
CA MET A 17 -1.22 -4.36 -12.94
C MET A 17 0.11 -4.40 -13.69
N ASN A 18 1.11 -3.64 -13.24
CA ASN A 18 2.44 -3.65 -13.83
C ASN A 18 3.15 -5.00 -13.65
N ASN A 19 2.99 -5.66 -12.51
CA ASN A 19 3.52 -7.02 -12.29
C ASN A 19 2.94 -8.06 -13.27
N TYR A 20 1.72 -7.84 -13.77
CA TYR A 20 1.12 -8.70 -14.78
C TYR A 20 1.71 -8.46 -16.19
N ILE A 21 2.20 -7.25 -16.45
CA ILE A 21 2.76 -6.83 -17.74
C ILE A 21 4.28 -7.08 -17.79
N LEU A 22 4.97 -6.97 -16.67
CA LEU A 22 6.42 -7.08 -16.55
C LEU A 22 6.82 -8.49 -16.09
N VAL A 23 7.94 -9.00 -16.61
CA VAL A 23 8.49 -10.34 -16.30
C VAL A 23 8.90 -10.49 -14.82
N GLN A 24 8.99 -9.38 -14.10
CA GLN A 24 9.34 -9.34 -12.68
C GLN A 24 8.11 -8.92 -11.87
N SER A 25 7.61 -9.85 -11.05
CA SER A 25 6.46 -9.61 -10.18
C SER A 25 6.91 -9.32 -8.75
N GLU A 26 6.52 -8.17 -8.21
CA GLU A 26 6.66 -7.87 -6.78
C GLU A 26 5.46 -8.42 -5.99
N SER A 27 5.68 -8.90 -4.77
CA SER A 27 4.58 -9.25 -3.88
C SER A 27 3.89 -8.00 -3.33
N LEU A 28 2.62 -8.12 -2.93
CA LEU A 28 1.91 -7.04 -2.25
C LEU A 28 2.67 -6.56 -1.00
N GLU A 29 3.25 -7.49 -0.25
CA GLU A 29 4.08 -7.22 0.93
C GLU A 29 5.33 -6.41 0.58
N SER A 30 6.04 -6.79 -0.49
CA SER A 30 7.23 -6.07 -0.98
C SER A 30 6.90 -4.62 -1.34
N ILE A 31 5.77 -4.40 -2.04
CA ILE A 31 5.30 -3.05 -2.39
C ILE A 31 4.97 -2.26 -1.12
N GLY A 32 4.33 -2.89 -0.13
CA GLY A 32 3.99 -2.28 1.15
C GLY A 32 5.22 -1.87 1.96
N ASP A 33 6.24 -2.73 2.02
CA ASP A 33 7.49 -2.47 2.73
C ASP A 33 8.31 -1.37 2.06
N GLN A 34 8.33 -1.34 0.72
CA GLN A 34 8.94 -0.24 -0.02
C GLN A 34 8.30 1.10 0.37
N LEU A 35 6.97 1.21 0.30
CA LEU A 35 6.25 2.43 0.66
C LEU A 35 6.47 2.81 2.12
N ARG A 36 6.51 1.83 3.03
CA ARG A 36 6.81 2.07 4.46
C ARG A 36 8.20 2.65 4.64
N ASN A 37 9.19 2.14 3.92
CA ASN A 37 10.56 2.66 3.96
C ASN A 37 10.66 4.06 3.36
N GLU A 38 9.97 4.32 2.25
CA GLU A 38 9.90 5.66 1.64
C GLU A 38 9.30 6.69 2.61
N ILE A 39 8.20 6.36 3.29
CA ILE A 39 7.59 7.23 4.31
C ILE A 39 8.54 7.47 5.49
N LYS A 40 9.29 6.45 5.91
CA LYS A 40 10.28 6.57 6.99
C LYS A 40 11.44 7.50 6.65
N GLN A 41 11.79 7.59 5.37
CA GLN A 41 12.87 8.46 4.87
C GLN A 41 12.41 9.91 4.60
N GLN A 42 11.11 10.19 4.67
CA GLN A 42 10.59 11.55 4.51
C GLN A 42 10.93 12.42 5.73
N HIS A 43 11.38 13.64 5.47
CA HIS A 43 11.65 14.65 6.49
C HIS A 43 10.37 15.45 6.80
N VAL A 44 9.35 14.76 7.30
CA VAL A 44 8.06 15.35 7.71
C VAL A 44 7.91 15.33 9.23
N ALA A 45 6.91 16.05 9.75
CA ALA A 45 6.62 16.01 11.19
C ALA A 45 6.20 14.59 11.62
N PRO A 46 6.53 14.14 12.85
CA PRO A 46 6.18 12.80 13.31
C PRO A 46 4.69 12.47 13.20
N ALA A 47 3.81 13.42 13.50
CA ALA A 47 2.36 13.23 13.40
C ALA A 47 1.87 13.05 11.95
N GLU A 48 2.53 13.72 10.99
CA GLU A 48 2.25 13.54 9.57
C GLU A 48 2.75 12.17 9.09
N GLN A 49 3.96 11.78 9.51
CA GLN A 49 4.51 10.46 9.22
C GLN A 49 3.63 9.33 9.73
N GLU A 50 3.13 9.44 10.96
CA GLU A 50 2.20 8.49 11.56
C GLU A 50 0.90 8.40 10.75
N THR A 51 0.35 9.55 10.34
CA THR A 51 -0.84 9.61 9.49
C THR A 51 -0.62 8.90 8.14
N LEU A 52 0.54 9.09 7.52
CA LEU A 52 0.92 8.41 6.28
C LEU A 52 1.00 6.89 6.48
N LEU A 53 1.63 6.43 7.56
CA LEU A 53 1.74 5.00 7.88
C LEU A 53 0.38 4.37 8.15
N MET A 54 -0.50 5.03 8.91
CA MET A 54 -1.86 4.55 9.16
C MET A 54 -2.68 4.46 7.87
N ASN A 55 -2.54 5.44 6.97
CA ASN A 55 -3.23 5.42 5.69
C ASN A 55 -2.71 4.31 4.77
N LEU A 56 -1.40 4.05 4.78
CA LEU A 56 -0.79 2.95 4.06
C LEU A 56 -1.31 1.60 4.57
N GLU A 57 -1.38 1.40 5.89
CA GLU A 57 -1.88 0.15 6.49
C GLU A 57 -3.35 -0.10 6.15
N LYS A 58 -4.19 0.93 6.21
CA LYS A 58 -5.60 0.84 5.77
C LYS A 58 -5.70 0.44 4.29
N ALA A 59 -4.92 1.09 3.43
CA ALA A 59 -4.91 0.75 2.00
C ALA A 59 -4.43 -0.68 1.74
N TYR A 60 -3.40 -1.14 2.45
CA TYR A 60 -2.91 -2.50 2.35
C TYR A 60 -3.98 -3.53 2.72
N LYS A 61 -4.70 -3.30 3.83
CA LYS A 61 -5.81 -4.17 4.25
C LYS A 61 -6.90 -4.23 3.19
N LEU A 62 -7.34 -3.07 2.69
CA LEU A 62 -8.36 -3.00 1.63
C LEU A 62 -7.96 -3.78 0.37
N ILE A 63 -6.70 -3.65 -0.07
CA ILE A 63 -6.22 -4.38 -1.24
C ILE A 63 -6.12 -5.89 -0.97
N LYS A 64 -5.70 -6.28 0.24
CA LYS A 64 -5.66 -7.69 0.62
C LYS A 64 -7.06 -8.30 0.57
N GLU A 65 -8.07 -7.60 1.09
CA GLU A 65 -9.48 -8.01 1.00
C GLU A 65 -9.99 -8.04 -0.45
N ASP A 66 -9.62 -7.06 -1.29
CA ASP A 66 -10.00 -7.00 -2.72
C ASP A 66 -9.43 -8.19 -3.53
N ILE A 67 -8.21 -8.64 -3.20
CA ILE A 67 -7.53 -9.73 -3.91
C ILE A 67 -7.93 -11.11 -3.41
N PHE A 68 -7.97 -11.30 -2.09
CA PHE A 68 -8.15 -12.62 -1.47
C PHE A 68 -9.59 -12.87 -1.00
N GLY A 69 -10.47 -11.88 -1.14
CA GLY A 69 -11.79 -11.85 -0.52
C GLY A 69 -11.71 -11.38 0.94
N SER A 70 -12.84 -10.94 1.48
CA SER A 70 -13.00 -10.83 2.92
C SER A 70 -12.96 -12.24 3.50
N GLU A 71 -12.10 -12.49 4.50
CA GLU A 71 -12.30 -13.61 5.41
C GLU A 71 -13.62 -13.34 6.17
N GLU A 72 -14.76 -13.61 5.53
CA GLU A 72 -16.00 -13.86 6.26
C GLU A 72 -15.75 -15.16 7.03
N GLU A 73 -15.48 -15.03 8.32
CA GLU A 73 -15.55 -16.14 9.27
C GLU A 73 -16.89 -16.85 9.06
N ILE A 74 -16.83 -18.10 8.59
CA ILE A 74 -17.97 -19.05 8.60
C ILE A 74 -18.10 -19.62 10.01
#